data_AF-A0A1I4HEP4-F1
#
_entry.id   AF-A0A1I4HEP4-F1
#
_cell.length_a   1.000
_cell.length_b   1.000
_cell.length_c   1.000
_cell.angle_alpha   90.00
_cell.angle_beta   90.00
_cell.angle_gamma   90.00
#
_symmetry.space_group_name_H-M   'P 1'
#
loop_
_entity.id
_entity.type
_entity.pdbx_description
1 polymer ?
#
loop_
_entity_poly.entity_id
_entity_poly.type
_entity_poly.pdbx_seq_one_letter_code
_entity_poly.pdbx_strand_id
1 'polypeptide(L)'
;MIITLDRLAQAIDSASLEAACWRQPHFTAHVLRSRAEGHPFRDFAHGTLDAVLELSEGKFSLRIRWEAEGQALVEHGWICREAPHMNGGGIFSDVPILDEDGAPLAADADEPVGLAYEFFSYQEIESAIAPVLPVRPKPESAPSLDADFFRPWHDRHKRHGR
;
A
#
# COMPACT_ATOMS: atom_id res chain seq x y z
N MET A 1 -0.49 -7.79 -27.33
CA MET A 1 -1.87 -7.25 -27.22
C MET A 1 -1.79 -5.87 -26.58
N ILE A 2 -2.85 -5.07 -26.63
CA ILE A 2 -2.96 -3.78 -25.95
C ILE A 2 -4.27 -3.80 -25.14
N ILE A 3 -4.34 -3.01 -24.07
CA ILE A 3 -5.56 -2.84 -23.28
C ILE A 3 -5.80 -1.34 -23.05
N THR A 4 -7.06 -0.92 -23.02
CA THR A 4 -7.40 0.45 -22.58
C THR A 4 -7.56 0.46 -21.06
N LEU A 5 -7.31 1.62 -20.43
CA LEU A 5 -7.47 1.78 -19.00
C LEU A 5 -8.89 1.41 -18.53
N ASP A 6 -9.92 1.83 -19.27
CA ASP A 6 -11.32 1.49 -18.97
C ASP A 6 -11.58 -0.02 -18.93
N ARG A 7 -10.99 -0.77 -19.87
CA ARG A 7 -11.15 -2.23 -19.90
C ARG A 7 -10.42 -2.88 -18.74
N LEU A 8 -9.26 -2.35 -18.38
CA LEU A 8 -8.52 -2.81 -17.21
C LEU A 8 -9.30 -2.51 -15.92
N ALA A 9 -9.89 -1.32 -15.80
CA ALA A 9 -10.73 -0.94 -14.67
C ALA A 9 -11.96 -1.85 -14.55
N GLN A 10 -12.65 -2.15 -15.65
CA GLN A 10 -13.78 -3.09 -15.66
C GLN A 10 -13.37 -4.50 -15.23
N ALA A 11 -12.17 -4.96 -15.61
CA ALA A 11 -11.64 -6.25 -15.18
C ALA A 11 -11.31 -6.29 -13.67
N ILE A 12 -11.00 -5.14 -13.08
CA ILE A 12 -10.64 -4.96 -11.66
C ILE A 12 -11.87 -4.77 -10.76
N ASP A 13 -12.87 -3.99 -11.18
CA ASP A 13 -14.03 -3.65 -10.34
C ASP A 13 -15.07 -4.78 -10.26
N SER A 14 -15.14 -5.63 -11.27
CA SER A 14 -16.29 -6.51 -11.40
C SER A 14 -16.23 -7.73 -10.47
N ALA A 15 -17.42 -8.22 -10.07
CA ALA A 15 -17.62 -9.60 -9.59
C ALA A 15 -17.04 -10.67 -10.55
N SER A 16 -16.63 -10.24 -11.75
CA SER A 16 -15.87 -10.98 -12.73
C SER A 16 -14.39 -11.16 -12.37
N LEU A 17 -13.84 -10.65 -11.26
CA LEU A 17 -12.45 -10.98 -10.91
C LEU A 17 -12.28 -12.50 -10.71
N GLU A 18 -13.29 -13.16 -10.14
CA GLU A 18 -13.36 -14.63 -10.07
C GLU A 18 -13.61 -15.30 -11.44
N ALA A 19 -14.24 -14.60 -12.39
CA ALA A 19 -14.52 -15.12 -13.73
C ALA A 19 -13.40 -14.84 -14.76
N ALA A 20 -12.62 -13.78 -14.54
CA ALA A 20 -11.58 -13.25 -15.41
C ALA A 20 -10.19 -13.70 -14.96
N CYS A 21 -9.97 -13.86 -13.65
CA CYS A 21 -8.73 -14.43 -13.14
C CYS A 21 -8.87 -15.95 -13.06
N TRP A 22 -8.01 -16.66 -13.78
CA TRP A 22 -7.95 -18.14 -13.72
C TRP A 22 -7.55 -18.67 -12.32
N ARG A 23 -7.09 -17.79 -11.43
CA ARG A 23 -6.73 -18.05 -10.03
C ARG A 23 -7.09 -16.84 -9.18
N GLN A 24 -7.41 -17.05 -7.90
CA GLN A 24 -7.53 -15.94 -6.93
C GLN A 24 -6.23 -15.11 -6.95
N PRO A 25 -6.33 -13.77 -6.96
CA PRO A 25 -5.15 -12.92 -6.96
C PRO A 25 -4.32 -13.18 -5.69
N HIS A 26 -3.03 -13.43 -5.87
CA HIS A 26 -2.11 -13.65 -4.76
C HIS A 26 -1.46 -12.32 -4.37
N PHE A 27 -1.58 -11.95 -3.10
CA PHE A 27 -0.98 -10.73 -2.57
C PHE A 27 0.36 -11.03 -1.93
N THR A 28 1.37 -10.24 -2.28
CA THR A 28 2.71 -10.33 -1.71
C THR A 28 3.07 -9.01 -1.06
N ALA A 29 3.17 -8.99 0.26
CA ALA A 29 3.63 -7.83 1.01
C ALA A 29 5.15 -7.86 1.16
N HIS A 30 5.82 -6.76 0.84
CA HIS A 30 7.26 -6.59 1.01
C HIS A 30 7.56 -5.44 1.96
N VAL A 31 8.34 -5.71 3.01
CA VAL A 31 8.87 -4.66 3.89
C VAL A 31 10.14 -4.09 3.27
N LEU A 32 10.15 -2.80 2.97
CA LEU A 32 11.33 -2.12 2.42
C LEU A 32 12.19 -1.48 3.50
N ARG A 33 11.54 -0.98 4.56
CA ARG A 33 12.22 -0.45 5.72
C ARG A 33 11.35 -0.64 6.96
N SER A 34 11.99 -0.93 8.08
CA SER A 34 11.31 -1.00 9.36
C SER A 34 12.23 -0.66 10.53
N ARG A 35 11.61 -0.34 11.66
CA ARG A 35 12.21 -0.19 12.98
C ARG A 35 11.17 -0.62 14.01
N ALA A 36 11.54 -1.53 14.90
CA ALA A 36 10.68 -2.02 15.98
C ALA A 36 11.49 -2.03 17.29
N GLU A 37 11.38 -0.95 18.05
CA GLU A 37 12.02 -0.72 19.35
C GLU A 37 11.04 -0.82 20.52
N GLY A 38 9.74 -0.98 20.25
CA GLY A 38 8.69 -1.06 21.27
C GLY A 38 8.21 0.32 21.74
N HIS A 39 8.61 1.39 21.04
CA HIS A 39 8.22 2.76 21.34
C HIS A 39 7.30 3.28 20.22
N PRO A 40 6.04 3.65 20.51
CA PRO A 40 5.03 3.97 19.49
C PRO A 40 5.48 5.03 18.49
N PHE A 41 6.19 6.06 18.96
CA PHE A 41 6.67 7.16 18.10
C PHE A 41 7.96 6.88 17.32
N ARG A 42 8.60 5.73 17.55
CA ARG A 42 9.84 5.33 16.88
C ARG A 42 9.65 4.11 16.00
N ASP A 43 8.63 3.33 16.28
CA ASP A 43 8.28 2.15 15.53
C ASP A 43 7.62 2.55 14.21
N PHE A 44 8.22 2.15 13.10
CA PHE A 44 7.66 2.35 11.76
C PHE A 44 7.99 1.17 10.86
N ALA A 45 7.16 0.94 9.86
CA ALA A 45 7.48 0.10 8.71
C ALA A 45 6.82 0.68 7.46
N HIS A 46 7.42 0.45 6.29
CA HIS A 46 6.76 0.74 5.02
C HIS A 46 7.27 -0.18 3.93
N GLY A 47 6.48 -0.30 2.86
CA GLY A 47 6.70 -1.34 1.89
C GLY A 47 5.88 -1.21 0.63
N THR A 48 5.86 -2.31 -0.12
CA THR A 48 4.95 -2.52 -1.25
C THR A 48 3.99 -3.66 -0.92
N LEU A 49 2.79 -3.57 -1.48
CA LEU A 49 1.89 -4.70 -1.60
C LEU A 49 1.66 -4.91 -3.09
N ASP A 50 1.97 -6.12 -3.56
CA ASP A 50 1.93 -6.49 -4.95
C ASP A 50 0.82 -7.52 -5.17
N ALA A 51 0.03 -7.33 -6.23
CA ALA A 51 -0.92 -8.31 -6.74
C ALA A 51 -0.62 -8.60 -8.21
N VAL A 52 -0.92 -9.82 -8.64
CA VAL A 52 -0.74 -10.24 -10.02
C VAL A 52 -2.07 -10.66 -10.60
N LEU A 53 -2.44 -10.06 -11.74
CA LEU A 53 -3.61 -10.41 -12.54
C LEU A 53 -3.14 -10.99 -13.87
N GLU A 54 -3.74 -12.12 -14.26
CA GLU A 54 -3.54 -12.74 -15.57
C GLU A 54 -4.84 -12.58 -16.36
N LEU A 55 -4.84 -11.66 -17.34
CA LEU A 55 -5.95 -11.40 -18.25
C LEU A 55 -5.64 -11.94 -19.64
N SER A 56 -6.64 -11.95 -20.53
CA SER A 56 -6.47 -12.42 -21.91
C SER A 56 -5.44 -11.60 -22.70
N GLU A 57 -5.30 -10.33 -22.34
CA GLU A 57 -4.41 -9.34 -22.94
C GLU A 57 -2.96 -9.51 -22.47
N GLY A 58 -2.75 -10.05 -21.27
CA GLY A 58 -1.43 -10.20 -20.68
C GLY A 58 -1.44 -10.29 -19.15
N LYS A 59 -0.24 -10.25 -18.58
CA LYS A 59 -0.01 -10.22 -17.13
C LYS A 59 0.13 -8.78 -16.66
N PHE A 60 -0.55 -8.46 -15.57
CA PHE A 60 -0.54 -7.15 -14.94
C PHE A 60 -0.12 -7.31 -13.48
N SER A 61 0.85 -6.51 -13.04
CA SER A 61 1.27 -6.45 -11.64
C SER A 61 0.83 -5.12 -11.06
N LEU A 62 -0.08 -5.18 -10.09
CA LEU A 62 -0.59 -4.00 -9.40
C LEU A 62 0.24 -3.83 -8.14
N ARG A 63 0.71 -2.62 -7.90
CA ARG A 63 1.52 -2.30 -6.74
C ARG A 63 0.96 -1.09 -6.04
N ILE A 64 0.76 -1.22 -4.73
CA ILE A 64 0.51 -0.09 -3.85
C ILE A 64 1.64 0.08 -2.84
N ARG A 65 1.74 1.29 -2.30
CA ARG A 65 2.58 1.61 -1.15
C ARG A 65 1.77 1.56 0.12
N TRP A 66 2.39 1.04 1.18
CA TRP A 66 1.82 1.01 2.52
C TRP A 66 2.83 1.47 3.55
N GLU A 67 2.31 1.96 4.67
CA GLU A 67 3.08 2.25 5.86
C GLU A 67 2.38 1.74 7.12
N ALA A 68 3.15 1.51 8.16
CA ALA A 68 2.68 1.07 9.45
C ALA A 68 3.38 1.80 10.59
N GLU A 69 2.63 2.11 11.63
CA GLU A 69 3.09 2.81 12.83
C GLU A 69 2.83 1.95 14.08
N GLY A 70 3.74 2.00 15.05
CA GLY A 70 3.54 1.29 16.30
C GLY A 70 2.42 1.91 17.14
N GLN A 71 1.50 1.08 17.63
CA GLN A 71 0.46 1.52 18.56
C GLN A 71 1.00 1.86 19.95
N ALA A 72 0.24 2.69 20.70
CA ALA A 72 0.60 3.14 22.05
C ALA A 72 0.93 1.97 22.99
N LEU A 73 0.11 0.92 22.92
CA LEU A 73 0.32 -0.34 23.63
C LEU A 73 0.94 -1.38 22.68
N VAL A 74 1.96 -2.12 23.15
CA VAL A 74 2.69 -3.10 22.32
C VAL A 74 1.79 -4.25 21.91
N GLU A 75 0.88 -4.67 22.78
CA GLU A 75 -0.12 -5.72 22.53
C GLU A 75 -1.10 -5.37 21.41
N HIS A 76 -1.29 -4.09 21.09
CA HIS A 76 -2.11 -3.69 19.95
C HIS A 76 -1.33 -3.69 18.63
N GLY A 77 -0.02 -3.98 18.67
CA GLY A 77 0.78 -4.18 17.46
C GLY A 77 0.96 -2.91 16.63
N TRP A 78 0.56 -2.98 15.37
CA TRP A 78 0.79 -1.96 14.35
C TRP A 78 -0.55 -1.39 13.85
N ILE A 79 -0.54 -0.15 13.38
CA ILE A 79 -1.62 0.39 12.53
C ILE A 79 -1.08 0.44 11.12
N CYS A 80 -1.72 -0.25 10.18
CA CYS A 80 -1.35 -0.23 8.76
C CYS A 80 -2.25 0.71 7.98
N ARG A 81 -1.70 1.40 6.98
CA ARG A 81 -2.46 2.24 6.05
C ARG A 81 -1.80 2.29 4.68
N GLU A 82 -2.60 2.60 3.69
CA GLU A 82 -2.13 3.00 2.37
C GLU A 82 -1.26 4.26 2.45
N ALA A 83 -0.26 4.33 1.58
CA ALA A 83 0.68 5.44 1.51
C ALA A 83 0.81 5.99 0.07
N PRO A 84 -0.27 6.49 -0.56
CA PRO A 84 -0.25 6.98 -1.94
C PRO A 84 0.69 8.18 -2.16
N HIS A 85 1.08 8.84 -1.07
CA HIS A 85 2.09 9.90 -1.09
C HIS A 85 3.53 9.38 -1.32
N MET A 86 3.76 8.08 -1.24
CA MET A 86 5.04 7.45 -1.54
C MET A 86 5.10 7.04 -3.01
N ASN A 87 6.24 7.26 -3.66
CA ASN A 87 6.43 6.85 -5.04
C ASN A 87 6.58 5.33 -5.17
N GLY A 88 6.27 4.82 -6.37
CA GLY A 88 6.46 3.43 -6.75
C GLY A 88 5.22 2.54 -6.61
N GLY A 89 4.03 3.13 -6.45
CA GLY A 89 2.77 2.47 -6.79
C GLY A 89 2.51 2.53 -8.30
N GLY A 90 1.56 1.74 -8.79
CA GLY A 90 1.18 1.73 -10.20
C GLY A 90 0.79 0.35 -10.74
N ILE A 91 0.56 0.28 -12.05
CA ILE A 91 0.27 -0.96 -12.76
C ILE A 91 1.36 -1.24 -13.81
N PHE A 92 2.04 -2.37 -13.64
CA PHE A 92 3.13 -2.79 -14.49
C PHE A 92 2.68 -3.93 -15.40
N SER A 93 2.99 -3.81 -16.69
CA SER A 93 2.67 -4.85 -17.67
C SER A 93 3.66 -4.84 -18.82
N ASP A 94 3.81 -5.99 -19.46
CA ASP A 94 4.56 -6.12 -20.72
C ASP A 94 3.73 -5.63 -21.93
N VAL A 95 2.42 -5.42 -21.74
CA VAL A 95 1.54 -4.85 -22.76
C VAL A 95 1.21 -3.39 -22.48
N PRO A 96 1.16 -2.53 -23.50
CA PRO A 96 0.76 -1.13 -23.33
C PRO A 96 -0.67 -1.01 -22.77
N ILE A 97 -0.80 -0.16 -21.75
CA ILE A 97 -2.08 0.33 -21.24
C ILE A 97 -2.31 1.69 -21.90
N LEU A 98 -3.43 1.86 -22.59
CA LEU A 98 -3.75 3.09 -23.32
C LEU A 98 -4.81 3.92 -22.58
N ASP A 99 -4.71 5.24 -22.65
CA ASP A 99 -5.75 6.17 -22.22
C ASP A 99 -6.93 6.22 -23.21
N GLU A 100 -7.89 7.12 -22.95
CA GLU A 100 -9.08 7.34 -23.80
C GLU A 100 -8.72 7.84 -25.21
N ASP A 101 -7.61 8.57 -25.35
CA ASP A 101 -7.10 9.11 -26.61
C ASP A 101 -6.22 8.10 -27.37
N GLY A 102 -5.96 6.93 -26.78
CA GLY A 102 -5.14 5.87 -27.35
C GLY A 102 -3.63 6.07 -27.15
N ALA A 103 -3.21 7.01 -26.30
CA ALA A 103 -1.82 7.21 -25.94
C ALA A 103 -1.40 6.24 -24.81
N PRO A 104 -0.16 5.72 -24.84
CA PRO A 104 0.31 4.81 -23.81
C PRO A 104 0.54 5.53 -22.48
N LEU A 105 -0.06 5.00 -21.42
CA LEU A 105 0.12 5.46 -20.05
C LEU A 105 1.39 4.87 -19.44
N ALA A 106 2.12 5.70 -18.70
CA ALA A 106 3.19 5.23 -17.83
C ALA A 106 2.61 4.48 -16.63
N ALA A 107 3.33 3.47 -16.13
CA ALA A 107 2.86 2.65 -15.01
C ALA A 107 2.58 3.46 -13.73
N ASP A 108 3.32 4.55 -13.55
CA ASP A 108 3.28 5.47 -12.41
C ASP A 108 2.50 6.77 -12.69
N ALA A 109 1.75 6.82 -13.80
CA ALA A 109 0.78 7.90 -14.04
C ALA A 109 -0.36 7.85 -13.00
N ASP A 110 -1.03 8.98 -12.80
CA ASP A 110 -2.04 9.14 -11.75
C ASP A 110 -3.20 8.13 -11.91
N GLU A 111 -3.61 7.84 -13.14
CA GLU A 111 -4.74 6.95 -13.41
C GLU A 111 -4.44 5.47 -13.13
N PRO A 112 -3.33 4.87 -13.63
CA PRO A 112 -2.91 3.54 -13.20
C PRO A 112 -2.63 3.43 -11.70
N VAL A 113 -2.05 4.47 -11.08
CA VAL A 113 -1.82 4.49 -9.63
C VAL A 113 -3.15 4.44 -8.89
N GLY A 114 -4.10 5.32 -9.22
CA GLY A 114 -5.44 5.34 -8.61
C GLY A 114 -6.13 3.98 -8.72
N LEU A 115 -6.12 3.39 -9.91
CA LEU A 115 -6.73 2.08 -10.16
C LEU A 115 -6.06 0.95 -9.37
N ALA A 116 -4.73 1.00 -9.18
CA ALA A 116 -4.03 0.03 -8.35
C ALA A 116 -4.46 0.10 -6.87
N TYR A 117 -4.76 1.30 -6.36
CA TYR A 117 -5.26 1.48 -4.98
C TYR A 117 -6.72 1.03 -4.84
N GLU A 118 -7.58 1.32 -5.81
CA GLU A 118 -8.99 0.90 -5.79
C GLU A 118 -9.16 -0.63 -5.82
N PHE A 119 -8.19 -1.36 -6.36
CA PHE A 119 -8.21 -2.82 -6.41
C PHE A 119 -8.16 -3.48 -5.02
N PHE A 120 -7.43 -2.91 -4.07
CA PHE A 120 -7.23 -3.54 -2.77
C PHE A 120 -8.27 -3.06 -1.76
N SER A 121 -8.94 -3.99 -1.06
CA SER A 121 -9.72 -3.60 0.11
C SER A 121 -8.82 -3.41 1.33
N TYR A 122 -9.23 -2.54 2.26
CA TYR A 122 -8.53 -2.34 3.53
C TYR A 122 -8.29 -3.64 4.30
N GLN A 123 -9.24 -4.58 4.27
CA GLN A 123 -9.13 -5.87 4.96
C GLN A 123 -8.05 -6.77 4.33
N GLU A 124 -7.94 -6.78 3.01
CA GLU A 124 -6.90 -7.54 2.29
C GLU A 124 -5.52 -6.94 2.53
N ILE A 125 -5.42 -5.62 2.52
CA ILE A 125 -4.19 -4.87 2.83
C ILE A 125 -3.68 -5.26 4.21
N GLU A 126 -4.53 -5.14 5.23
CA GLU A 126 -4.16 -5.47 6.62
C GLU A 126 -3.80 -6.95 6.76
N SER A 127 -4.60 -7.85 6.19
CA SER A 127 -4.37 -9.31 6.28
C SER A 127 -3.07 -9.74 5.60
N ALA A 128 -2.66 -9.08 4.51
CA ALA A 128 -1.42 -9.38 3.81
C ALA A 128 -0.18 -8.75 4.47
N ILE A 129 -0.32 -7.55 5.05
CA ILE A 129 0.80 -6.80 5.66
C ILE A 129 1.08 -7.27 7.09
N ALA A 130 0.05 -7.48 7.92
CA ALA A 130 0.24 -7.80 9.33
C ALA A 130 1.21 -8.97 9.59
N PRO A 131 1.16 -10.09 8.81
CA PRO A 131 2.09 -11.21 9.01
C PRO A 131 3.56 -10.91 8.70
N VAL A 132 3.85 -9.90 7.86
CA VAL A 132 5.24 -9.57 7.48
C VAL A 132 5.87 -8.49 8.36
N LEU A 133 5.08 -7.87 9.24
CA LEU A 133 5.57 -6.84 10.14
C LEU A 133 6.42 -7.43 11.27
N PRO A 134 7.51 -6.74 11.67
CA PRO A 134 8.34 -7.20 12.76
C PRO A 134 7.57 -7.17 14.10
N VAL A 135 7.81 -8.17 14.93
CA VAL A 135 7.27 -8.20 16.30
C VAL A 135 7.86 -7.04 17.09
N ARG A 136 6.98 -6.25 17.72
CA ARG A 136 7.39 -5.13 18.57
C ARG A 136 7.87 -5.65 19.92
N PRO A 137 9.10 -5.35 20.37
CA PRO A 137 9.57 -5.78 21.67
C PRO A 137 8.80 -5.04 22.78
N LYS A 138 8.73 -5.64 23.97
CA LYS A 138 8.29 -4.91 25.16
C LYS A 138 9.31 -3.82 25.46
N PRO A 139 8.89 -2.58 25.79
CA PRO A 139 9.84 -1.53 26.11
C PRO A 139 10.68 -1.94 27.33
N GLU A 140 11.99 -2.00 27.16
CA GLU A 140 12.93 -2.08 28.28
C GLU A 140 12.90 -0.71 28.97
N SER A 141 12.20 -0.62 30.09
CA SER A 141 11.94 0.61 30.87
C SER A 141 10.82 1.48 30.31
N ALA A 142 9.73 1.60 31.07
CA ALA A 142 8.70 2.60 30.83
C ALA A 142 9.35 4.00 30.82
N PRO A 143 9.14 4.84 29.79
CA PRO A 143 9.25 6.27 30.01
C PRO A 143 8.22 6.61 31.09
N SER A 144 8.69 7.24 32.16
CA SER A 144 7.87 7.85 33.19
C SER A 144 6.69 8.61 32.56
N LEU A 145 5.57 8.64 33.29
CA LEU A 145 4.42 9.49 33.02
C LEU A 145 4.86 10.93 32.64
N ASP A 146 5.04 11.17 31.35
CA ASP A 146 4.79 12.45 30.69
C ASP A 146 3.82 12.12 29.57
N ALA A 147 2.61 11.76 30.03
CA ALA A 147 1.42 11.72 29.24
C ALA A 147 1.07 13.16 28.84
N ASP A 148 1.68 13.65 27.78
CA ASP A 148 1.14 14.74 26.99
C ASP A 148 1.67 14.65 25.56
N PHE A 149 0.82 15.02 24.61
CA PHE A 149 1.05 15.08 23.16
C PHE A 149 0.76 13.80 22.36
N PHE A 150 -0.52 13.41 22.36
CA PHE A 150 -1.12 13.02 21.08
C PHE A 150 -1.11 14.25 20.17
N ARG A 151 -0.14 14.33 19.24
CA ARG A 151 -0.19 15.26 18.11
C ARG A 151 -0.19 14.45 16.82
N PRO A 152 -1.27 14.49 16.02
CA PRO A 152 -1.26 13.96 14.66
C PRO A 152 -0.11 14.59 13.86
N TRP A 153 0.49 13.80 12.97
CA TRP A 153 1.62 14.22 12.13
C TRP A 153 1.36 15.48 11.28
N HIS A 154 0.08 15.82 11.05
CA HIS A 154 -0.33 17.01 10.28
C HIS A 154 0.15 18.36 10.85
N ASP A 155 0.60 18.42 12.10
CA ASP A 155 1.10 19.67 12.70
C ASP A 155 2.59 19.97 12.43
N ARG A 156 3.30 19.12 11.69
CA ARG A 156 4.75 19.28 11.48
C ARG A 156 5.14 20.18 10.31
N HIS A 157 4.35 21.21 10.00
CA HIS A 157 4.79 22.29 9.10
C HIS A 157 4.31 23.66 9.55
N LYS A 158 5.20 24.37 10.26
CA LYS A 158 5.56 25.79 10.03
C LYS A 158 6.75 26.12 10.93
N ARG A 159 7.97 25.82 10.45
CA ARG A 159 9.14 26.54 10.94
C ARG A 159 9.01 27.97 10.40
N HIS A 160 8.69 28.92 11.27
CA HIS A 160 8.92 30.33 10.98
C HIS A 160 10.43 30.51 10.73
N GLY A 161 10.78 30.89 9.51
CA GLY A 161 12.12 31.28 9.12
C GLY A 161 12.19 32.79 8.93
N ARG A 162 12.78 33.43 9.95
CA ARG A 162 13.26 34.82 10.07
C ARG A 162 12.25 35.97 10.04
#